data_AF-A0AAW0N4I0-F1
#
_entry.id   AF-A0AAW0N4I0-F1
#
_cell.length_a   1.000
_cell.length_b   1.000
_cell.length_c   1.000
_cell.angle_alpha   90.00
_cell.angle_beta   90.00
_cell.angle_gamma   90.00
#
_symmetry.space_group_name_H-M   'P 1'
#
loop_
_entity.id
_entity.type
_entity.pdbx_description
1 polymer ?
#
loop_
_entity_poly.entity_id
_entity_poly.type
_entity_poly.pdbx_seq_one_letter_code
_entity_poly.pdbx_strand_id
1 'polypeptide(L)'
;MLNDLLCFVCISGTYKEKDCPTTSTPTECKPCEKGSFMATTNNMSPCLSCKTCNSAHKKKTWRECTAQKDTICECVSGYVCSDSDCNHCRIAKLCPAGQGVTAKAFLTNDTVCSPCGAGSFSNVTDHVSACKPHTRCEDIGRQRQTPGTTTTDAVCGEFITKECSWMLPAGLWIGLVLTSVLVFALALFYWKRKKRRFNREVNLSRLRFPWT
;
A
#
# COMPACT_ATOMS: atom_id res chain seq x y z
N MET A 1 18.35 20.01 70.67
CA MET A 1 18.31 20.77 69.41
C MET A 1 17.72 19.88 68.35
N LEU A 2 16.48 20.13 67.94
CA LEU A 2 15.88 19.66 66.68
C LEU A 2 14.54 20.40 66.50
N ASN A 3 14.64 21.65 66.05
CA ASN A 3 13.50 22.39 65.48
C ASN A 3 13.40 21.93 64.03
N ASP A 4 12.82 20.76 63.78
CA ASP A 4 12.47 20.36 62.42
C ASP A 4 11.26 21.18 61.98
N LEU A 5 11.53 22.25 61.23
CA LEU A 5 10.52 23.12 60.63
C LEU A 5 9.72 22.31 59.58
N LEU A 6 8.51 21.86 59.93
CA LEU A 6 7.63 21.14 59.00
C LEU A 6 6.96 22.16 58.06
N CYS A 7 7.58 22.40 56.89
CA CYS A 7 7.00 23.16 55.78
C CYS A 7 6.18 22.25 54.85
N PHE A 8 5.08 22.76 54.30
CA PHE A 8 4.35 22.06 53.24
C PHE A 8 5.18 22.02 51.93
N VAL A 9 5.02 20.98 51.13
CA VAL A 9 5.70 20.85 49.83
C VAL A 9 4.80 21.34 48.69
N CYS A 10 5.41 21.90 47.64
CA CYS A 10 4.75 22.35 46.42
C CYS A 10 4.36 21.16 45.55
N ILE A 11 3.16 21.20 44.95
CA ILE A 11 2.67 20.16 44.05
C ILE A 11 3.41 20.16 42.70
N SER A 12 3.33 19.06 41.95
CA SER A 12 3.86 18.99 40.58
C SER A 12 3.36 20.14 39.71
N GLY A 13 4.23 20.72 38.90
CA GLY A 13 3.94 21.93 38.11
C GLY A 13 4.13 23.23 38.85
N THR A 14 4.51 23.18 40.13
CA THR A 14 4.87 24.36 40.93
C THR A 14 6.21 24.17 41.62
N TYR A 15 6.91 25.27 41.91
CA TYR A 15 8.18 25.30 42.65
C TYR A 15 8.07 26.22 43.87
N LYS A 16 8.99 26.04 44.82
CA LYS A 16 9.10 26.87 46.03
C LYS A 16 9.67 28.24 45.67
N GLU A 17 8.87 29.30 45.81
CA GLU A 17 9.36 30.67 45.62
C GLU A 17 10.06 31.18 46.89
N LYS A 18 9.49 30.90 48.07
CA LYS A 18 10.07 31.27 49.37
C LYS A 18 9.93 30.14 50.37
N ASP A 19 10.89 30.07 51.30
CA ASP A 19 10.80 29.17 52.44
C ASP A 19 9.63 29.53 53.36
N CYS A 20 9.07 28.53 54.04
CA CYS A 20 7.97 28.78 54.95
C CYS A 20 8.45 29.58 56.18
N PRO A 21 7.72 30.64 56.59
CA PRO A 21 8.19 31.54 57.65
C PRO A 21 8.19 30.91 59.06
N THR A 22 7.27 29.97 59.35
CA THR A 22 7.17 29.26 60.64
C THR A 22 6.62 27.84 60.46
N THR A 23 6.81 26.99 61.47
CA THR A 23 6.32 25.60 61.53
C THR A 23 4.81 25.59 61.25
N SER A 24 4.37 24.78 60.27
CA SER A 24 2.95 24.61 59.91
C SER A 24 2.31 25.70 59.04
N THR A 25 3.10 26.58 58.39
CA THR A 25 2.58 27.51 57.36
C THR A 25 2.76 26.96 55.94
N PRO A 26 1.79 27.18 55.02
CA PRO A 26 1.92 26.74 53.63
C PRO A 26 3.08 27.45 52.93
N THR A 27 3.95 26.67 52.31
CA THR A 27 5.04 27.17 51.46
C THR A 27 4.49 27.95 50.28
N GLU A 28 5.09 29.10 49.97
CA GLU A 28 4.69 29.90 48.81
C GLU A 28 5.17 29.22 47.52
N CYS A 29 4.22 28.68 46.76
CA CYS A 29 4.48 27.93 45.54
C CYS A 29 4.03 28.72 44.31
N LYS A 30 4.87 28.73 43.27
CA LYS A 30 4.57 29.37 41.98
C LYS A 30 4.55 28.35 40.84
N PRO A 31 3.71 28.54 39.81
CA PRO A 31 3.69 27.66 38.65
C PRO A 31 5.00 27.74 37.87
N CYS A 32 5.39 26.62 37.26
CA CYS A 32 6.49 26.61 36.31
C CYS A 32 6.14 27.43 35.06
N GLU A 33 7.08 28.23 34.60
CA GLU A 33 6.94 29.00 33.35
C GLU A 33 7.07 28.09 32.12
N LYS A 34 6.60 28.57 30.97
CA LYS A 34 6.69 27.83 29.71
C LYS A 34 8.17 27.52 29.40
N GLY A 35 8.47 26.25 29.13
CA GLY A 35 9.84 25.78 28.93
C GLY A 35 10.51 25.26 30.21
N SER A 36 9.77 25.18 31.33
CA SER A 36 10.18 24.52 32.55
C SER A 36 9.10 23.58 33.10
N PHE A 37 9.52 22.61 33.90
CA PHE A 37 8.64 21.62 34.51
C PHE A 37 9.09 21.22 35.92
N MET A 38 8.17 20.59 36.65
CA MET A 38 8.41 19.98 37.95
C MET A 38 7.51 18.76 38.09
N ALA A 39 8.10 17.57 37.99
CA ALA A 39 7.33 16.32 37.85
C ALA A 39 6.74 15.79 39.17
N THR A 40 7.35 16.15 40.29
CA THR A 40 7.01 15.61 41.60
C THR A 40 6.66 16.73 42.58
N THR A 41 5.96 16.34 43.64
CA THR A 41 5.79 17.20 44.80
C THR A 41 7.17 17.49 45.41
N ASN A 42 7.49 18.75 45.66
CA ASN A 42 8.85 19.21 45.88
C ASN A 42 8.94 20.40 46.86
N ASN A 43 10.13 20.70 47.33
CA ASN A 43 10.47 21.95 48.01
C ASN A 43 11.58 22.72 47.26
N MET A 44 11.71 22.43 45.97
CA MET A 44 12.84 22.85 45.14
C MET A 44 12.57 24.22 44.51
N SER A 45 13.64 24.94 44.25
CA SER A 45 13.64 26.22 43.54
C SER A 45 14.91 26.33 42.71
N PRO A 46 14.86 26.63 41.39
CA PRO A 46 13.69 26.85 40.51
C PRO A 46 13.14 25.55 39.86
N CYS A 47 12.15 25.66 38.95
CA CYS A 47 11.74 24.55 38.08
C CYS A 47 12.87 24.08 37.16
N LEU A 48 12.80 22.82 36.72
CA LEU A 48 13.77 22.24 35.78
C LEU A 48 13.47 22.71 34.36
N SER A 49 14.49 23.06 33.59
CA SER A 49 14.33 23.38 32.17
C SER A 49 13.95 22.14 31.37
N CYS A 50 13.01 22.28 30.43
CA CYS A 50 12.60 21.17 29.58
C CYS A 50 13.73 20.74 28.64
N LYS A 51 13.85 19.44 28.38
CA LYS A 51 14.76 18.89 27.37
C LYS A 51 14.36 19.39 25.98
N THR A 52 15.35 19.61 25.12
CA THR A 52 15.14 19.94 23.70
C THR A 52 15.51 18.74 22.82
N CYS A 53 14.62 18.39 21.89
CA CYS A 53 14.87 17.31 20.94
C CYS A 53 15.53 17.86 19.67
N ASN A 54 16.83 17.66 19.54
CA ASN A 54 17.62 18.23 18.44
C ASN A 54 17.73 17.27 17.25
N SER A 55 17.28 17.71 16.07
CA SER A 55 17.36 16.94 14.82
C SER A 55 18.80 16.69 14.34
N ALA A 56 19.77 17.52 14.73
CA ALA A 56 21.19 17.24 14.49
C ALA A 56 21.64 15.93 15.16
N HIS A 57 21.03 15.58 16.30
CA HIS A 57 21.23 14.31 17.00
C HIS A 57 20.21 13.24 16.60
N LYS A 58 19.53 13.40 15.45
CA LYS A 58 18.53 12.46 14.93
C LYS A 58 17.32 12.28 15.86
N LYS A 59 16.96 13.31 16.63
CA LYS A 59 15.79 13.30 17.52
C LYS A 59 14.70 14.26 17.04
N LYS A 60 13.46 13.96 17.41
CA LYS A 60 12.29 14.82 17.29
C LYS A 60 11.43 14.74 18.55
N THR A 61 10.62 15.77 18.78
CA THR A 61 9.69 15.80 19.91
C THR A 61 8.56 14.81 19.67
N TRP A 62 8.38 13.86 20.58
CA TRP A 62 7.23 12.96 20.60
C TRP A 62 6.12 13.49 21.51
N ARG A 63 6.50 13.98 22.70
CA ARG A 63 5.58 14.68 23.62
C ARG A 63 6.17 16.00 24.05
N GLU A 64 5.36 17.05 23.90
CA GLU A 64 5.71 18.40 24.33
C GLU A 64 5.82 18.51 25.85
N CYS A 65 6.63 19.45 26.31
CA CYS A 65 6.77 19.75 27.73
C CYS A 65 5.51 20.40 28.30
N THR A 66 5.18 20.06 29.54
CA THR A 66 4.15 20.73 30.35
C THR A 66 4.73 21.11 31.70
N ALA A 67 4.04 21.93 32.49
CA ALA A 67 4.50 22.28 33.84
C ALA A 67 4.79 21.03 34.71
N GLN A 68 4.09 19.91 34.50
CA GLN A 68 4.26 18.68 35.27
C GLN A 68 5.14 17.62 34.58
N LYS A 69 5.50 17.77 33.31
CA LYS A 69 6.17 16.71 32.55
C LYS A 69 7.21 17.29 31.61
N ASP A 70 8.40 16.70 31.62
CA ASP A 70 9.45 17.04 30.66
C ASP A 70 9.04 16.69 29.21
N THR A 71 9.71 17.32 28.25
CA THR A 71 9.70 16.91 26.85
C THR A 71 10.16 15.47 26.73
N ILE A 72 9.46 14.67 25.91
CA ILE A 72 9.93 13.33 25.57
C ILE A 72 10.33 13.29 24.10
N CYS A 73 11.58 12.92 23.87
CA CYS A 73 12.15 12.79 22.54
C CYS A 73 12.01 11.36 22.02
N GLU A 74 11.87 11.25 20.70
CA GLU A 74 12.04 10.00 19.96
C GLU A 74 13.06 10.21 18.84
N CYS A 75 13.60 9.12 18.31
CA CYS A 75 14.45 9.18 17.14
C CYS A 75 13.65 9.46 15.86
N VAL A 76 14.26 10.12 14.89
CA VAL A 76 13.67 10.30 13.56
C VAL A 76 13.61 8.97 12.80
N SER A 77 12.82 8.91 11.72
CA SER A 77 12.68 7.70 10.90
C SER A 77 14.04 7.16 10.43
N GLY A 78 14.20 5.84 10.52
CA GLY A 78 15.48 5.15 10.25
C GLY A 78 16.39 4.99 11.47
N TYR A 79 15.99 5.53 12.63
CA TYR A 79 16.74 5.43 13.88
C TYR A 79 15.86 4.94 15.03
N VAL A 80 16.50 4.34 16.02
CA VAL A 80 15.88 3.80 17.24
C VAL A 80 16.70 4.22 18.47
N CYS A 81 16.03 4.45 19.59
CA CYS A 81 16.69 4.80 20.85
C CYS A 81 17.56 3.64 21.33
N SER A 82 18.79 3.94 21.74
CA SER A 82 19.69 2.93 22.31
C SER A 82 19.28 2.49 23.71
N ASP A 83 18.61 3.36 24.45
CA ASP A 83 18.20 3.21 25.86
C ASP A 83 16.84 3.86 26.13
N SER A 84 16.28 3.61 27.33
CA SER A 84 14.99 4.17 27.76
C SER A 84 14.97 5.70 27.81
N ASP A 85 16.12 6.32 28.10
CA ASP A 85 16.28 7.77 28.18
C ASP A 85 16.43 8.42 26.80
N CYS A 86 16.55 7.60 25.75
CA CYS A 86 16.77 7.97 24.36
C CYS A 86 17.87 9.03 24.21
N ASN A 87 19.00 8.82 24.90
CA ASN A 87 20.13 9.75 24.86
C ASN A 87 20.89 9.65 23.53
N HIS A 88 20.91 8.46 22.92
CA HIS A 88 21.51 8.22 21.63
C HIS A 88 20.54 7.52 20.67
N CYS A 89 20.60 7.91 19.40
CA CYS A 89 19.84 7.30 18.31
C CYS A 89 20.80 6.47 17.46
N ARG A 90 20.59 5.16 17.44
CA ARG A 90 21.31 4.23 16.55
C ARG A 90 20.47 3.94 15.32
N ILE A 91 21.11 3.46 14.26
CA ILE A 91 20.42 3.05 13.04
C ILE A 91 19.46 1.90 13.38
N ALA A 92 18.23 1.99 12.89
CA ALA A 92 17.25 0.93 13.00
C ALA A 92 17.63 -0.25 12.12
N LYS A 93 17.24 -1.46 12.52
CA LYS A 93 17.45 -2.67 11.74
C LYS A 93 16.83 -2.53 10.35
N LEU A 94 17.61 -2.88 9.33
CA LEU A 94 17.15 -2.98 7.95
C LEU A 94 16.68 -4.42 7.69
N CYS A 95 15.54 -4.55 7.04
CA CYS A 95 15.06 -5.83 6.51
C CYS A 95 15.69 -6.04 5.13
N PRO A 96 16.47 -7.11 4.93
CA PRO A 96 17.07 -7.41 3.63
C PRO A 96 16.02 -7.84 2.61
N ALA A 97 16.41 -7.87 1.34
CA ALA A 97 15.59 -8.46 0.29
C ALA A 97 15.16 -9.90 0.68
N GLY A 98 13.91 -10.25 0.39
CA GLY A 98 13.30 -11.49 0.87
C GLY A 98 12.57 -11.36 2.22
N GLN A 99 12.77 -10.25 2.94
CA GLN A 99 12.06 -9.92 4.16
C GLN A 99 11.34 -8.57 4.03
N GLY A 100 10.23 -8.45 4.74
CA GLY A 100 9.45 -7.21 4.83
C GLY A 100 9.31 -6.76 6.28
N VAL A 101 9.08 -5.47 6.45
CA VAL A 101 8.84 -4.84 7.75
C VAL A 101 7.43 -5.17 8.23
N THR A 102 7.34 -5.75 9.42
CA THR A 102 6.06 -6.02 10.11
C THR A 102 5.78 -5.02 11.23
N ALA A 103 6.84 -4.48 11.84
CA ALA A 103 6.75 -3.38 12.78
C ALA A 103 7.91 -2.41 12.56
N LYS A 104 7.60 -1.11 12.47
CA LYS A 104 8.60 -0.04 12.35
C LYS A 104 9.27 0.21 13.70
N ALA A 105 10.52 0.63 13.68
CA ALA A 105 11.20 1.07 14.89
C ALA A 105 10.44 2.21 15.60
N PHE A 106 10.30 2.11 16.92
CA PHE A 106 9.63 3.10 17.77
C PHE A 106 10.21 3.09 19.18
N LEU A 107 10.63 4.26 19.67
CA LEU A 107 11.36 4.41 20.93
C LEU A 107 12.53 3.42 21.01
N THR A 108 12.50 2.45 21.92
CA THR A 108 13.52 1.41 22.10
C THR A 108 13.26 0.14 21.28
N ASN A 109 12.07 0.00 20.69
CA ASN A 109 11.71 -1.16 19.90
C ASN A 109 12.28 -1.00 18.50
N ASP A 110 13.13 -1.93 18.08
CA ASP A 110 13.73 -1.92 16.76
C ASP A 110 12.76 -2.42 15.68
N THR A 111 13.11 -2.20 14.41
CA THR A 111 12.35 -2.72 13.27
C THR A 111 12.27 -4.25 13.33
N VAL A 112 11.07 -4.78 13.16
CA VAL A 112 10.82 -6.22 13.09
C VAL A 112 10.65 -6.61 11.63
N CYS A 113 11.39 -7.64 11.22
CA CYS A 113 11.38 -8.19 9.87
C CYS A 113 10.82 -9.60 9.89
N SER A 114 10.00 -9.94 8.89
CA SER A 114 9.59 -11.31 8.63
C SER A 114 9.91 -11.72 7.20
N PRO A 115 10.19 -13.01 6.94
CA PRO A 115 10.26 -13.52 5.58
C PRO A 115 8.98 -13.23 4.81
N CYS A 116 9.11 -12.95 3.51
CA CYS A 116 7.94 -12.82 2.64
C CYS A 116 7.27 -14.20 2.45
N GLY A 117 5.95 -14.24 2.68
CA GLY A 117 5.14 -15.43 2.48
C GLY A 117 4.90 -15.73 1.00
N ALA A 118 4.31 -16.89 0.72
CA ALA A 118 3.96 -17.29 -0.64
C ALA A 118 3.09 -16.22 -1.33
N GLY A 119 3.44 -15.89 -2.58
CA GLY A 119 2.75 -14.86 -3.34
C GLY A 119 3.18 -13.42 -2.99
N SER A 120 4.28 -13.23 -2.26
CA SER A 120 4.82 -11.91 -1.94
C SER A 120 6.34 -11.86 -2.03
N PHE A 121 6.89 -10.66 -2.20
CA PHE A 121 8.32 -10.42 -2.33
C PHE A 121 8.77 -9.08 -1.73
N SER A 122 10.07 -8.95 -1.50
CA SER A 122 10.74 -7.67 -1.20
C SER A 122 12.08 -7.64 -1.92
N ASN A 123 12.26 -6.68 -2.81
CA ASN A 123 13.49 -6.50 -3.60
C ASN A 123 14.41 -5.39 -3.05
N VAL A 124 14.08 -4.83 -1.89
CA VAL A 124 14.79 -3.70 -1.27
C VAL A 124 15.34 -4.09 0.09
N THR A 125 16.35 -3.35 0.54
CA THR A 125 16.86 -3.43 1.91
C THR A 125 16.59 -2.12 2.62
N ASP A 126 15.53 -2.07 3.43
CA ASP A 126 15.12 -0.85 4.13
C ASP A 126 14.46 -1.17 5.49
N HIS A 127 14.01 -0.14 6.20
CA HIS A 127 13.35 -0.26 7.52
C HIS A 127 11.85 0.12 7.46
N VAL A 128 11.28 0.23 6.26
CA VAL A 128 9.90 0.75 6.07
C VAL A 128 9.00 -0.11 5.19
N SER A 129 9.54 -0.81 4.21
CA SER A 129 8.77 -1.54 3.21
C SER A 129 8.32 -2.91 3.73
N ALA A 130 7.01 -3.14 3.69
CA ALA A 130 6.45 -4.48 3.85
C ALA A 130 6.64 -5.30 2.57
N CYS A 131 6.45 -6.63 2.67
CA CYS A 131 6.42 -7.51 1.51
C CYS A 131 5.28 -7.09 0.57
N LYS A 132 5.59 -6.96 -0.72
CA LYS A 132 4.62 -6.62 -1.76
C LYS A 132 4.04 -7.90 -2.35
N PRO A 133 2.74 -7.94 -2.67
CA PRO A 133 2.17 -9.09 -3.37
C PRO A 133 2.82 -9.23 -4.76
N HIS A 134 2.93 -10.47 -5.23
CA HIS A 134 3.35 -10.74 -6.61
C HIS A 134 2.29 -10.25 -7.60
N THR A 135 2.76 -9.77 -8.74
CA THR A 135 1.92 -9.48 -9.90
C THR A 135 1.26 -10.78 -10.39
N ARG A 136 -0.07 -10.72 -10.54
CA ARG A 136 -0.87 -11.80 -11.13
C ARG A 136 -1.09 -11.50 -12.61
N CYS A 137 -0.28 -12.13 -13.46
CA CYS A 137 -0.28 -11.87 -14.90
C CYS A 137 -1.64 -12.12 -15.56
N GLU A 138 -2.41 -13.07 -15.02
CA GLU A 138 -3.74 -13.41 -15.49
C GLU A 138 -4.73 -12.26 -15.29
N ASP A 139 -4.58 -11.47 -14.23
CA ASP A 139 -5.44 -10.31 -13.94
C ASP A 139 -5.24 -9.18 -14.97
N ILE A 140 -4.08 -9.14 -15.62
CA ILE A 140 -3.76 -8.20 -16.71
C ILE A 140 -3.81 -8.86 -18.10
N GLY A 141 -4.36 -10.08 -18.20
CA GLY A 141 -4.55 -10.80 -19.46
C GLY A 141 -3.25 -11.24 -20.12
N ARG A 142 -2.17 -11.45 -19.36
CA ARG A 142 -0.86 -11.88 -19.86
C ARG A 142 -0.49 -13.26 -19.34
N GLN A 143 0.30 -13.99 -20.11
CA GLN A 143 0.84 -15.28 -19.68
C GLN A 143 1.93 -15.05 -18.63
N ARG A 144 1.89 -15.81 -17.52
CA ARG A 144 2.99 -15.83 -16.56
C ARG A 144 4.21 -16.49 -17.19
N GLN A 145 5.31 -15.74 -17.36
CA GLN A 145 6.53 -16.22 -17.97
C GLN A 145 7.47 -16.83 -16.93
N THR A 146 7.72 -16.12 -15.82
CA THR A 146 8.50 -16.64 -14.69
C THR A 146 7.77 -16.43 -13.38
N PRO A 147 7.80 -17.41 -12.47
CA PRO A 147 7.24 -17.22 -11.15
C PRO A 147 8.06 -16.22 -10.33
N GLY A 148 7.36 -15.42 -9.52
CA GLY A 148 8.00 -14.57 -8.51
C GLY A 148 8.66 -15.40 -7.42
N THR A 149 9.69 -14.83 -6.79
CA THR A 149 10.41 -15.40 -5.65
C THR A 149 10.18 -14.52 -4.42
N THR A 150 10.80 -14.83 -3.28
CA THR A 150 10.73 -13.93 -2.11
C THR A 150 11.44 -12.60 -2.33
N THR A 151 12.35 -12.51 -3.31
CA THR A 151 13.13 -11.30 -3.61
C THR A 151 12.71 -10.60 -4.91
N THR A 152 11.98 -11.27 -5.80
CA THR A 152 11.61 -10.76 -7.12
C THR A 152 10.14 -10.96 -7.42
N ASP A 153 9.56 -10.04 -8.20
CA ASP A 153 8.20 -10.19 -8.69
C ASP A 153 8.10 -11.28 -9.78
N ALA A 154 6.88 -11.70 -10.09
CA ALA A 154 6.56 -12.50 -11.26
C ALA A 154 6.72 -11.67 -12.54
N VAL A 155 7.25 -12.29 -13.60
CA VAL A 155 7.38 -11.65 -14.92
C VAL A 155 6.25 -12.12 -15.82
N CYS A 156 5.54 -11.16 -16.40
CA CYS A 156 4.46 -11.39 -17.33
C CYS A 156 4.97 -11.26 -18.77
N GLY A 157 4.69 -12.28 -19.58
CA GLY A 157 5.01 -12.31 -21.01
C GLY A 157 3.91 -11.66 -21.86
N GLU A 158 3.69 -12.23 -23.04
CA GLU A 158 2.72 -11.74 -24.00
C GLU A 158 1.27 -11.83 -23.50
N PHE A 159 0.39 -11.06 -24.13
CA PHE A 159 -1.03 -11.18 -23.92
C PHE A 159 -1.49 -12.59 -24.25
N ILE A 160 -2.40 -13.12 -23.43
CA ILE A 160 -3.06 -14.39 -23.71
C ILE A 160 -3.98 -14.13 -24.90
N THR A 161 -3.45 -14.29 -26.11
CA THR A 161 -4.25 -14.44 -27.31
C THR A 161 -5.01 -15.73 -27.11
N LYS A 162 -6.25 -15.62 -26.61
CA LYS A 162 -7.23 -16.66 -26.86
C LYS A 162 -7.36 -16.67 -28.37
N GLU A 163 -6.58 -17.53 -29.03
CA GLU A 163 -6.87 -18.01 -30.37
C GLU A 163 -8.35 -18.37 -30.30
N CYS A 164 -9.21 -17.47 -30.81
CA CYS A 164 -10.62 -17.73 -30.91
C CYS A 164 -10.71 -18.83 -31.96
N SER A 165 -10.56 -20.08 -31.51
CA SER A 165 -10.55 -21.30 -32.32
C SER A 165 -11.82 -21.41 -33.15
N TRP A 166 -12.87 -20.62 -32.80
CA TRP A 166 -14.10 -20.50 -33.55
C TRP A 166 -14.06 -19.57 -34.77
N MET A 167 -13.06 -18.70 -34.91
CA MET A 167 -12.95 -17.81 -36.08
C MET A 167 -12.61 -18.58 -37.36
N LEU A 168 -11.85 -19.67 -37.27
CA LEU A 168 -11.56 -20.54 -38.41
C LEU A 168 -12.81 -21.33 -38.88
N PRO A 169 -13.59 -22.02 -38.02
CA PRO A 169 -14.87 -22.63 -38.40
C PRO A 169 -15.87 -21.61 -38.93
N ALA A 170 -16.03 -20.45 -38.28
CA ALA A 170 -17.04 -19.47 -38.69
C ALA A 170 -16.79 -18.94 -40.11
N GLY A 171 -15.52 -18.64 -40.44
CA GLY A 171 -15.14 -18.25 -41.81
C GLY A 171 -15.43 -19.35 -42.84
N LEU A 172 -15.16 -20.61 -42.49
CA LEU A 172 -15.39 -21.75 -43.38
C LEU A 172 -16.89 -22.02 -43.61
N TRP A 173 -17.72 -21.90 -42.57
CA TRP A 173 -19.17 -22.02 -42.68
C TRP A 173 -19.80 -20.90 -43.52
N ILE A 174 -19.35 -19.65 -43.35
CA ILE A 174 -19.82 -18.52 -44.17
C ILE A 174 -19.45 -18.74 -45.65
N GLY A 175 -18.23 -19.19 -45.93
CA GLY A 175 -17.80 -19.52 -47.30
C GLY A 175 -18.63 -20.64 -47.93
N LEU A 176 -18.93 -21.71 -47.19
CA LEU A 176 -19.75 -22.82 -47.67
C LEU A 176 -21.19 -22.38 -47.95
N VAL A 177 -21.78 -21.57 -47.07
CA VAL A 177 -23.13 -21.03 -47.29
C VAL A 177 -23.18 -20.16 -48.54
N LEU A 178 -22.24 -19.23 -48.72
CA LEU A 178 -22.20 -18.35 -49.90
C LEU A 178 -22.02 -19.13 -51.21
N THR A 179 -21.14 -20.13 -51.23
CA THR A 179 -20.94 -20.97 -52.41
C THR A 179 -22.17 -21.81 -52.74
N SER A 180 -22.85 -22.37 -51.74
CA SER A 180 -24.09 -23.12 -51.94
C SER A 180 -25.22 -22.26 -52.56
N VAL A 181 -25.37 -21.01 -52.09
CA VAL A 181 -26.37 -20.06 -52.60
C VAL A 181 -26.07 -19.68 -54.05
N LEU A 182 -24.80 -19.43 -54.39
CA LEU A 182 -24.39 -19.13 -55.76
C LEU A 182 -24.66 -20.29 -56.71
N VAL A 183 -24.30 -21.52 -56.33
CA VAL A 183 -24.57 -22.72 -57.14
C VAL A 183 -26.07 -22.93 -57.32
N PHE A 184 -26.87 -22.75 -56.26
CA PHE A 184 -28.32 -22.88 -56.35
C PHE A 184 -28.94 -21.81 -57.25
N ALA A 185 -28.50 -20.55 -57.16
CA ALA A 185 -28.94 -19.47 -58.03
C ALA A 185 -28.59 -19.74 -59.50
N LEU A 186 -27.38 -20.25 -59.78
CA LEU A 186 -26.95 -20.65 -61.13
C LEU A 186 -27.76 -21.84 -61.65
N ALA A 187 -28.07 -22.82 -60.80
CA ALA A 187 -28.92 -23.97 -61.16
C ALA A 187 -30.35 -23.52 -61.49
N LEU A 188 -30.95 -22.62 -60.68
CA LEU A 188 -32.26 -22.03 -60.96
C LEU A 188 -32.25 -21.21 -62.26
N PHE A 189 -31.18 -20.44 -62.50
CA PHE A 189 -31.02 -19.67 -63.72
C PHE A 189 -30.89 -20.57 -64.95
N TYR A 190 -30.07 -21.62 -64.86
CA TYR A 190 -29.93 -22.64 -65.89
C TYR A 190 -31.25 -23.36 -66.15
N TRP A 191 -31.98 -23.75 -65.10
CA TRP A 191 -33.28 -24.40 -65.22
C TRP A 191 -34.32 -23.48 -65.84
N LYS A 192 -34.37 -22.19 -65.43
CA LYS A 192 -35.23 -21.17 -66.07
C LYS A 192 -34.87 -20.98 -67.55
N ARG A 193 -33.57 -20.94 -67.91
CA ARG A 193 -33.12 -20.87 -69.32
C ARG A 193 -33.54 -22.10 -70.11
N LYS A 194 -33.34 -23.31 -69.57
CA LYS A 194 -33.74 -24.57 -70.20
C LYS A 194 -35.26 -24.64 -70.40
N LYS A 195 -36.05 -24.27 -69.39
CA LYS A 195 -37.52 -24.20 -69.47
C LYS A 195 -38.00 -23.17 -70.50
N ARG A 196 -37.34 -22.00 -70.58
CA ARG A 196 -37.61 -21.00 -71.64
C ARG A 196 -37.27 -21.53 -73.04
N ARG A 197 -36.16 -22.26 -73.21
CA ARG A 197 -35.79 -22.92 -74.47
C ARG A 197 -36.83 -23.97 -74.88
N PHE A 198 -37.20 -24.85 -73.97
CA PHE A 198 -38.24 -25.87 -74.20
C PHE A 198 -39.60 -25.23 -74.54
N ASN A 199 -40.03 -24.20 -73.80
CA ASN A 199 -41.26 -23.48 -74.13
C ASN A 199 -41.19 -22.75 -75.49
N ARG A 200 -40.02 -22.26 -75.91
CA ARG A 200 -39.83 -21.70 -77.27
C ARG A 200 -39.97 -22.79 -78.33
N GLU A 201 -39.38 -23.96 -78.13
CA GLU A 201 -39.51 -25.10 -79.06
C GLU A 201 -40.97 -25.59 -79.17
N VAL A 202 -41.70 -25.66 -78.05
CA VAL A 202 -43.14 -25.99 -78.02
C VAL A 202 -44.00 -24.91 -78.69
N ASN A 203 -43.70 -23.62 -78.48
CA ASN A 203 -44.43 -22.54 -79.16
C ASN A 203 -44.12 -22.46 -80.66
N LEU A 204 -42.88 -22.77 -81.07
CA LEU A 204 -42.49 -22.81 -82.49
C LEU A 204 -43.16 -23.96 -83.25
N SER A 205 -43.37 -25.11 -82.58
CA SER A 205 -44.13 -26.23 -83.13
C SER A 205 -45.64 -25.95 -83.22
N ARG A 206 -46.21 -25.13 -82.31
CA ARG A 206 -47.59 -24.63 -82.43
C ARG A 206 -47.80 -23.60 -83.53
N LEU A 207 -46.80 -22.78 -83.86
CA LEU A 207 -46.89 -21.80 -84.96
C LEU A 207 -46.74 -22.42 -86.35
N ARG A 208 -46.30 -23.69 -86.44
CA ARG A 208 -46.13 -24.42 -87.72
C ARG A 208 -47.39 -25.16 -88.18
N PHE A 209 -48.41 -25.26 -87.33
CA PHE A 209 -49.71 -25.87 -87.66
C PHE A 209 -50.85 -24.98 -87.13
N PRO A 210 -51.19 -23.90 -87.84
CA PRO A 210 -52.47 -23.24 -87.63
C PRO A 210 -53.57 -24.16 -88.16
N TRP A 211 -54.62 -24.31 -87.37
CA TRP A 211 -55.84 -25.07 -87.64
C TRP A 211 -56.35 -24.93 -89.08
N THR A 212 -56.30 -26.04 -89.82
CA THR A 212 -57.31 -26.53 -90.79
C THR A 212 -57.13 -28.02 -90.93
#